data_AF-A0A8I6SBZ1-F1
#
_entry.id   AF-A0A8I6SBZ1-F1
#
_cell.length_a   1.000
_cell.length_b   1.000
_cell.length_c   1.000
_cell.angle_alpha   90.00
_cell.angle_beta   90.00
_cell.angle_gamma   90.00
#
_symmetry.space_group_name_H-M   'P 1'
#
loop_
_entity.id
_entity.type
_entity.pdbx_description
1 polymer ?
#
loop_
_entity_poly.entity_id
_entity_poly.type
_entity_poly.pdbx_seq_one_letter_code
_entity_poly.pdbx_strand_id
1 'polypeptide(L)'
;MARMKGPHGQWETIRLVIDCGAQRSFITEDLTNRLQLTLSPNTHQLCGVGEVPINIGKYQTRCVLAPHSSSEPQLTTDAIIIPQISSAMPASLLPNHIKEHFDKFNLADPSFCTPGDIDFLLGADLFGEIILGRKQSTPKNYPQALDTIFGWVVMGPLQHNITSTSIALLANTLSKDDLRGALAKFWSVEEVTQRKHVDPLEIDCKEPFQRTYTRDSDGRYMARLPFIKNHDPFVNTKSIGFKQFYRLEAKLIQQVTLKEKYSQIVKEYLQLGYISRIPEPGRYYFPHHGVLNVISTTELRIDFDASAPGSQDGLSRNSQLHVGFKLQQTSKIFYSHFEYTNSP
;
A
#
# COMPACT_ATOMS: atom_id res chain seq x y z
N MET A 1 29.66 -22.24 11.37
CA MET A 1 30.60 -21.43 10.57
C MET A 1 31.27 -22.34 9.56
N ALA A 2 31.64 -21.76 8.43
CA ALA A 2 32.45 -22.38 7.41
C ALA A 2 33.42 -21.31 6.88
N ARG A 3 34.18 -21.67 5.87
CA ARG A 3 34.95 -20.71 5.10
C ARG A 3 34.63 -20.87 3.61
N MET A 4 34.62 -19.76 2.90
CA MET A 4 34.39 -19.72 1.46
C MET A 4 35.61 -19.16 0.73
N LYS A 5 35.91 -19.75 -0.42
CA LYS A 5 37.04 -19.36 -1.26
C LYS A 5 36.66 -18.21 -2.17
N GLY A 6 37.39 -17.10 -2.09
CA GLY A 6 37.31 -15.98 -3.02
C GLY A 6 38.04 -16.24 -4.35
N PRO A 7 37.90 -15.32 -5.32
CA PRO A 7 38.41 -15.49 -6.69
C PRO A 7 39.95 -15.55 -6.77
N HIS A 8 40.66 -14.97 -5.81
CA HIS A 8 42.12 -15.02 -5.74
C HIS A 8 42.65 -16.12 -4.80
N GLY A 9 41.77 -17.05 -4.39
CA GLY A 9 42.11 -18.17 -3.53
C GLY A 9 42.17 -17.86 -2.03
N GLN A 10 41.88 -16.62 -1.63
CA GLN A 10 41.71 -16.24 -0.23
C GLN A 10 40.50 -16.94 0.39
N TRP A 11 40.56 -17.23 1.69
CA TRP A 11 39.45 -17.81 2.43
C TRP A 11 38.85 -16.80 3.38
N GLU A 12 37.54 -16.66 3.37
CA GLU A 12 36.80 -15.82 4.31
C GLU A 12 35.89 -16.68 5.18
N THR A 13 35.83 -16.39 6.47
CA THR A 13 34.93 -17.09 7.40
C THR A 13 33.52 -16.58 7.23
N ILE A 14 32.57 -17.50 7.14
CA ILE A 14 31.17 -17.19 6.89
C ILE A 14 30.27 -17.97 7.84
N ARG A 15 29.08 -17.45 8.10
CA ARG A 15 28.05 -18.13 8.88
C ARG A 15 27.03 -18.80 7.97
N LEU A 16 26.80 -20.08 8.23
CA LEU A 16 25.89 -20.92 7.45
C LEU A 16 24.61 -21.22 8.23
N VAL A 17 23.50 -21.36 7.52
CA VAL A 17 22.35 -22.16 7.96
C VAL A 17 22.15 -23.36 7.04
N ILE A 18 21.67 -24.47 7.59
CA ILE A 18 21.36 -25.69 6.84
C ILE A 18 19.84 -25.81 6.74
N ASP A 19 19.31 -25.91 5.53
CA ASP A 19 17.89 -26.09 5.28
C ASP A 19 17.65 -27.16 4.20
N CYS A 20 17.21 -28.34 4.62
CA CYS A 20 16.88 -29.43 3.70
C CYS A 20 15.57 -29.21 2.92
N GLY A 21 14.78 -28.19 3.28
CA GLY A 21 13.59 -27.77 2.53
C GLY A 21 13.92 -26.88 1.33
N ALA A 22 15.09 -26.23 1.33
CA ALA A 22 15.58 -25.44 0.21
C ALA A 22 16.20 -26.36 -0.86
N GLN A 23 15.67 -26.38 -2.09
CA GLN A 23 16.17 -27.25 -3.17
C GLN A 23 17.56 -26.85 -3.73
N ARG A 24 18.02 -25.64 -3.39
CA ARG A 24 19.27 -25.03 -3.82
C ARG A 24 19.90 -24.31 -2.65
N SER A 25 21.21 -24.10 -2.75
CA SER A 25 21.93 -23.23 -1.84
C SER A 25 21.77 -21.76 -2.25
N PHE A 26 21.85 -20.86 -1.27
CA PHE A 26 21.71 -19.42 -1.46
C PHE A 26 22.86 -18.68 -0.79
N ILE A 27 23.23 -17.55 -1.37
CA ILE A 27 24.29 -16.67 -0.86
C ILE A 27 23.76 -15.23 -0.80
N THR A 28 24.18 -14.48 0.20
CA THR A 28 23.83 -13.06 0.31
C THR A 28 24.54 -12.20 -0.72
N GLU A 29 23.88 -11.13 -1.16
CA GLU A 29 24.49 -10.07 -1.98
C GLU A 29 25.69 -9.44 -1.26
N ASP A 30 25.61 -9.26 0.06
CA ASP A 30 26.70 -8.72 0.88
C ASP A 30 27.98 -9.57 0.78
N LEU A 31 27.90 -10.88 1.03
CA LEU A 31 29.07 -11.77 0.93
C LEU A 31 29.61 -11.82 -0.50
N THR A 32 28.72 -11.83 -1.49
CA THR A 32 29.11 -11.81 -2.92
C THR A 32 29.93 -10.57 -3.24
N ASN A 33 29.50 -9.40 -2.75
CA ASN A 33 30.17 -8.12 -2.95
C ASN A 33 31.50 -8.05 -2.19
N ARG A 34 31.54 -8.51 -0.92
CA ARG A 34 32.77 -8.56 -0.11
C ARG A 34 33.87 -9.36 -0.77
N LEU A 35 33.52 -10.52 -1.34
CA LEU A 35 34.47 -11.40 -2.01
C LEU A 35 34.68 -11.10 -3.48
N GLN A 36 33.90 -10.17 -4.06
CA GLN A 36 33.94 -9.81 -5.48
C GLN A 36 33.79 -11.05 -6.37
N LEU A 37 32.81 -11.90 -6.06
CA LEU A 37 32.57 -13.14 -6.80
C LEU A 37 32.12 -12.86 -8.24
N THR A 38 32.35 -13.80 -9.14
CA THR A 38 31.85 -13.73 -10.52
C THR A 38 30.38 -14.15 -10.56
N LEU A 39 29.53 -13.31 -11.16
CA LEU A 39 28.10 -13.55 -11.29
C LEU A 39 27.78 -14.20 -12.64
N SER A 40 26.81 -15.12 -12.64
CA SER A 40 26.19 -15.67 -13.85
C SER A 40 24.67 -15.55 -13.75
N PRO A 41 23.94 -15.44 -14.87
CA PRO A 41 22.47 -15.38 -14.84
C PRO A 41 21.90 -16.66 -14.21
N ASN A 42 20.97 -16.50 -13.26
CA ASN A 42 20.15 -17.61 -12.79
C ASN A 42 18.93 -17.77 -13.71
N THR A 43 18.71 -18.97 -14.20
CA THR A 43 17.57 -19.32 -15.08
C THR A 43 16.39 -19.93 -14.31
N HIS A 44 16.52 -20.14 -13.01
CA HIS A 44 15.50 -20.73 -12.16
C HIS A 44 14.60 -19.67 -11.52
N GLN A 45 13.28 -19.89 -11.58
CA GLN A 45 12.32 -19.11 -10.82
C GLN A 45 12.32 -19.57 -9.35
N LEU A 46 12.39 -18.62 -8.42
CA LEU A 46 12.27 -18.89 -7.00
C LEU A 46 10.80 -18.92 -6.59
N CYS A 47 10.43 -19.92 -5.78
CA CYS A 47 9.11 -20.06 -5.20
C CYS A 47 9.23 -20.30 -3.70
N GLY A 48 8.39 -19.61 -2.92
CA GLY A 48 8.26 -19.84 -1.48
C GLY A 48 7.25 -20.93 -1.14
N VAL A 49 6.94 -21.07 0.15
CA VAL A 49 5.88 -21.96 0.63
C VAL A 49 4.54 -21.55 0.02
N GLY A 50 3.79 -22.52 -0.49
CA GLY A 50 2.53 -22.29 -1.19
C GLY A 50 2.70 -21.89 -2.66
N GLU A 51 3.87 -22.15 -3.25
CA GLU A 51 4.17 -21.90 -4.67
C GLU A 51 4.11 -20.40 -5.06
N VAL A 52 4.25 -19.51 -4.07
CA VAL A 52 4.27 -18.06 -4.32
C VAL A 52 5.57 -17.70 -5.03
N PRO A 53 5.53 -17.17 -6.26
CA PRO A 53 6.74 -16.76 -6.96
C PRO A 53 7.42 -15.59 -6.26
N ILE A 54 8.74 -15.65 -6.12
CA ILE A 54 9.56 -14.61 -5.50
C ILE A 54 10.43 -13.98 -6.58
N ASN A 55 10.30 -12.66 -6.79
CA ASN A 55 11.03 -11.94 -7.82
C ASN A 55 12.40 -11.41 -7.33
N ILE A 56 13.23 -12.32 -6.83
CA ILE A 56 14.64 -12.10 -6.44
C ILE A 56 15.50 -13.21 -7.03
N GLY A 57 16.82 -13.21 -6.79
CA GLY A 57 17.65 -14.34 -7.22
C GLY A 57 18.01 -14.35 -8.70
N LYS A 58 18.18 -13.17 -9.33
CA LYS A 58 18.46 -13.06 -10.78
C LYS A 58 19.82 -13.61 -11.19
N TYR A 59 20.74 -13.74 -10.23
CA TYR A 59 22.11 -14.18 -10.46
C TYR A 59 22.45 -15.36 -9.54
N GLN A 60 23.44 -16.12 -9.94
CA GLN A 60 24.05 -17.18 -9.16
C GLN A 60 25.56 -17.13 -9.31
N THR A 61 26.28 -17.74 -8.37
CA THR A 61 27.73 -17.83 -8.41
C THR A 61 28.23 -19.18 -7.89
N ARG A 62 29.33 -19.65 -8.48
CA ARG A 62 29.96 -20.90 -8.08
C ARG A 62 30.75 -20.69 -6.80
N CYS A 63 30.33 -21.38 -5.75
CA CYS A 63 30.90 -21.27 -4.41
C CYS A 63 31.72 -22.51 -4.07
N VAL A 64 32.83 -22.31 -3.35
CA VAL A 64 33.63 -23.40 -2.77
C VAL A 64 33.70 -23.21 -1.26
N LEU A 65 33.17 -24.17 -0.52
CA LEU A 65 33.03 -24.16 0.94
C LEU A 65 33.95 -25.19 1.59
N ALA A 66 34.44 -24.88 2.78
CA ALA A 66 35.19 -25.82 3.62
C ALA A 66 34.89 -25.59 5.11
N PRO A 67 35.18 -26.55 6.00
CA PRO A 67 35.13 -26.35 7.45
C PRO A 67 35.97 -25.14 7.89
N HIS A 68 35.50 -24.38 8.87
CA HIS A 68 36.25 -23.22 9.35
C HIS A 68 37.64 -23.62 9.90
N SER A 69 37.74 -24.81 10.51
CA SER A 69 38.95 -25.35 11.12
C SER A 69 39.81 -26.24 10.21
N SER A 70 39.43 -26.46 8.94
CA SER A 70 40.11 -27.40 8.03
C SER A 70 40.05 -26.93 6.57
N SER A 71 40.99 -27.38 5.74
CA SER A 71 40.91 -27.17 4.29
C SER A 71 40.08 -28.18 3.53
N GLU A 72 39.78 -29.32 4.15
CA GLU A 72 39.04 -30.41 3.54
C GLU A 72 37.96 -30.95 4.51
N PRO A 73 36.88 -31.55 3.98
CA PRO A 73 36.56 -31.64 2.54
C PRO A 73 36.09 -30.28 1.97
N GLN A 74 36.39 -30.04 0.69
CA GLN A 74 35.80 -28.91 -0.05
C GLN A 74 34.51 -29.32 -0.75
N LEU A 75 33.46 -28.51 -0.55
CA LEU A 75 32.19 -28.64 -1.26
C LEU A 75 32.06 -27.55 -2.31
N THR A 76 31.46 -27.89 -3.45
CA THR A 76 31.21 -26.93 -4.53
C THR A 76 29.74 -26.93 -4.88
N THR A 77 29.12 -25.75 -4.96
CA THR A 77 27.74 -25.59 -5.43
C THR A 77 27.58 -24.26 -6.17
N ASP A 78 26.59 -24.18 -7.05
CA ASP A 78 26.13 -22.92 -7.62
C ASP A 78 25.04 -22.36 -6.70
N ALA A 79 25.34 -21.26 -6.01
CA ALA A 79 24.44 -20.63 -5.05
C ALA A 79 23.72 -19.45 -5.69
N ILE A 80 22.41 -19.36 -5.45
CA ILE A 80 21.57 -18.26 -5.95
C ILE A 80 21.76 -17.04 -5.04
N ILE A 81 22.01 -15.88 -5.65
CA ILE A 81 22.33 -14.64 -4.94
C ILE A 81 21.02 -13.93 -4.55
N ILE A 82 20.81 -13.74 -3.25
CA ILE A 82 19.63 -13.04 -2.71
C ILE A 82 20.04 -11.91 -1.77
N PRO A 83 19.23 -10.85 -1.60
CA PRO A 83 19.61 -9.71 -0.75
C PRO A 83 19.91 -10.11 0.70
N GLN A 84 19.10 -11.02 1.25
CA GLN A 84 19.19 -11.50 2.63
C GLN A 84 18.57 -12.89 2.73
N ILE A 85 19.16 -13.76 3.56
CA ILE A 85 18.64 -15.12 3.84
C ILE A 85 17.64 -15.09 5.00
N SER A 86 18.03 -14.43 6.09
CA SER A 86 17.27 -14.37 7.35
C SER A 86 17.64 -13.11 8.11
N SER A 87 16.87 -12.77 9.14
CA SER A 87 17.39 -11.94 10.23
C SER A 87 18.48 -12.69 11.02
N ALA A 88 19.12 -11.98 11.95
CA ALA A 88 20.16 -12.54 12.80
C ALA A 88 19.70 -13.82 13.51
N MET A 89 20.54 -14.85 13.50
CA MET A 89 20.29 -16.13 14.15
C MET A 89 21.35 -16.44 15.22
N PRO A 90 20.97 -16.95 16.40
CA PRO A 90 19.60 -16.96 16.94
C PRO A 90 19.03 -15.54 17.07
N ALA A 91 17.70 -15.41 17.10
CA ALA A 91 17.02 -14.11 17.16
C ALA A 91 17.34 -13.30 18.43
N SER A 92 17.83 -13.97 19.48
CA SER A 92 18.30 -13.36 20.72
C SER A 92 19.41 -14.20 21.32
N LEU A 93 20.18 -13.59 22.23
CA LEU A 93 21.24 -14.29 22.95
C LEU A 93 20.66 -15.48 23.73
N LEU A 94 21.20 -16.67 23.50
CA LEU A 94 20.77 -17.87 24.23
C LEU A 94 21.32 -17.85 25.66
N PRO A 95 20.60 -18.46 26.63
CA PRO A 95 21.08 -18.56 28.00
C PRO A 95 22.43 -19.29 28.13
N ASN A 96 23.27 -18.86 29.09
CA ASN A 96 24.61 -19.43 29.31
C ASN A 96 24.60 -20.94 29.57
N HIS A 97 23.59 -21.47 30.27
CA HIS A 97 23.48 -22.91 30.54
C HIS A 97 23.32 -23.75 29.26
N ILE A 98 22.84 -23.16 28.15
CA ILE A 98 22.81 -23.80 26.84
C ILE A 98 24.22 -23.86 26.28
N LYS A 99 24.93 -22.73 26.29
CA LYS A 99 26.33 -22.68 25.84
C LYS A 99 27.20 -23.72 26.57
N GLU A 100 27.17 -23.71 27.90
CA GLU A 100 27.93 -24.64 28.75
C GLU A 100 27.62 -26.12 28.44
N HIS A 101 26.37 -26.43 28.10
CA HIS A 101 25.99 -27.80 27.72
C HIS A 101 26.67 -28.26 26.43
N PHE A 102 26.87 -27.35 25.48
CA PHE A 102 27.42 -27.64 24.17
C PHE A 102 28.93 -27.38 24.04
N ASP A 103 29.58 -26.78 25.04
CA ASP A 103 31.04 -26.54 25.04
C ASP A 103 31.88 -27.82 24.92
N LYS A 104 31.30 -28.99 25.25
CA LYS A 104 31.93 -30.31 25.09
C LYS A 104 31.99 -30.81 23.64
N PHE A 105 31.31 -30.16 22.70
CA PHE A 105 31.31 -30.56 21.30
C PHE A 105 32.27 -29.70 20.49
N ASN A 106 32.90 -30.28 19.47
CA ASN A 106 33.58 -29.51 18.43
C ASN A 106 32.53 -28.88 17.52
N LEU A 107 31.99 -27.72 17.92
CA LEU A 107 30.89 -27.05 17.24
C LEU A 107 31.33 -26.45 15.90
N ALA A 108 30.46 -26.57 14.90
CA ALA A 108 30.67 -25.90 13.62
C ALA A 108 30.62 -24.37 13.77
N ASP A 109 29.78 -23.86 14.68
CA ASP A 109 29.70 -22.44 15.03
C ASP A 109 29.94 -22.27 16.55
N PRO A 110 31.16 -21.90 16.98
CA PRO A 110 31.44 -21.61 18.38
C PRO A 110 30.62 -20.44 18.96
N SER A 111 30.05 -19.60 18.08
CA SER A 111 29.21 -18.45 18.44
C SER A 111 27.71 -18.71 18.26
N PHE A 112 27.27 -19.98 18.18
CA PHE A 112 25.87 -20.35 17.92
C PHE A 112 24.85 -19.76 18.91
N CYS A 113 25.27 -19.37 20.12
CA CYS A 113 24.40 -18.72 21.11
C CYS A 113 24.18 -17.22 20.86
N THR A 114 25.01 -16.59 20.03
CA THR A 114 25.04 -15.14 19.80
C THR A 114 24.32 -14.79 18.50
N PRO A 115 23.38 -13.83 18.51
CA PRO A 115 22.76 -13.33 17.29
C PRO A 115 23.81 -12.84 16.30
N GLY A 116 23.63 -13.21 15.04
CA GLY A 116 24.45 -12.69 13.96
C GLY A 116 23.90 -13.10 12.60
N ASP A 117 24.30 -12.37 11.58
CA ASP A 117 23.80 -12.55 10.22
C ASP A 117 24.24 -13.88 9.61
N ILE A 118 23.47 -14.35 8.64
CA ILE A 118 23.75 -15.55 7.87
C ILE A 118 24.16 -15.16 6.48
N ASP A 119 25.37 -15.56 6.08
CA ASP A 119 25.90 -15.23 4.78
C ASP A 119 25.44 -16.20 3.69
N PHE A 120 25.18 -17.46 4.07
CA PHE A 120 24.94 -18.55 3.14
C PHE A 120 23.96 -19.59 3.70
N LEU A 121 23.03 -20.02 2.87
CA LEU A 121 22.08 -21.09 3.16
C LEU A 121 22.50 -22.30 2.35
N LEU A 122 22.77 -23.41 3.04
CA LEU A 122 23.10 -24.68 2.44
C LEU A 122 21.82 -25.50 2.27
N GLY A 123 21.48 -25.77 1.01
CA GLY A 123 20.25 -26.46 0.62
C GLY A 123 20.37 -27.99 0.54
N ALA A 124 19.29 -28.61 0.10
CA ALA A 124 19.18 -30.04 -0.17
C ALA A 124 20.18 -30.55 -1.24
N ASP A 125 20.69 -29.65 -2.09
CA ASP A 125 21.73 -29.93 -3.08
C ASP A 125 23.04 -30.42 -2.45
N LEU A 126 23.36 -29.96 -1.24
CA LEU A 126 24.55 -30.39 -0.48
C LEU A 126 24.22 -31.12 0.83
N PHE A 127 22.95 -31.12 1.27
CA PHE A 127 22.55 -31.67 2.56
C PHE A 127 23.01 -33.13 2.77
N GLY A 128 22.84 -33.98 1.76
CA GLY A 128 23.22 -35.39 1.84
C GLY A 128 24.73 -35.64 1.96
N GLU A 129 25.56 -34.70 1.48
CA GLU A 129 27.02 -34.81 1.53
C GLU A 129 27.58 -34.33 2.87
N ILE A 130 26.87 -33.44 3.57
CA ILE A 130 27.40 -32.80 4.78
C ILE A 130 27.05 -33.54 6.07
N ILE A 131 25.96 -34.32 6.09
CA ILE A 131 25.48 -34.99 7.28
C ILE A 131 26.24 -36.30 7.51
N LEU A 132 26.85 -36.46 8.68
CA LEU A 132 27.61 -37.67 9.05
C LEU A 132 26.77 -38.73 9.77
N GLY A 133 25.48 -38.44 9.99
CA GLY A 133 24.51 -39.38 10.57
C GLY A 133 24.60 -39.59 12.09
N ARG A 134 25.62 -39.04 12.77
CA ARG A 134 25.71 -39.09 14.24
C ARG A 134 24.84 -38.00 14.86
N LYS A 135 24.03 -38.39 15.84
CA LYS A 135 23.20 -37.50 16.65
C LYS A 135 23.52 -37.72 18.12
N GLN A 136 23.70 -36.64 18.88
CA GLN A 136 23.79 -36.72 20.33
C GLN A 136 22.45 -36.33 20.96
N SER A 137 21.90 -37.25 21.77
CA SER A 137 20.73 -36.94 22.57
C SER A 137 21.10 -35.99 23.71
N THR A 138 20.34 -34.91 23.84
CA THR A 138 20.44 -33.92 24.91
C THR A 138 19.26 -34.06 25.87
N PRO A 139 19.32 -33.44 27.08
CA PRO A 139 18.22 -33.47 28.03
C PRO A 139 16.90 -32.98 27.43
N LYS A 140 15.79 -33.36 28.07
CA LYS A 140 14.46 -32.86 27.69
C LYS A 140 14.51 -31.32 27.61
N ASN A 141 13.91 -30.75 26.57
CA ASN A 141 13.84 -29.30 26.29
C ASN A 141 15.12 -28.64 25.76
N TYR A 142 16.18 -29.40 25.52
CA TYR A 142 17.38 -28.90 24.84
C TYR A 142 17.30 -29.22 23.34
N PRO A 143 17.90 -28.35 22.49
CA PRO A 143 18.13 -28.71 21.10
C PRO A 143 19.07 -29.91 21.02
N GLN A 144 19.06 -30.63 19.90
CA GLN A 144 19.92 -31.77 19.66
C GLN A 144 21.22 -31.32 18.98
N ALA A 145 22.30 -32.10 19.14
CA ALA A 145 23.50 -31.92 18.33
C ALA A 145 23.50 -32.93 17.17
N LEU A 146 23.73 -32.43 15.96
CA LEU A 146 23.86 -33.23 14.75
C LEU A 146 25.29 -33.07 14.21
N ASP A 147 25.92 -34.16 13.84
CA ASP A 147 27.29 -34.15 13.37
C ASP A 147 27.37 -33.94 11.86
N THR A 148 28.24 -33.03 11.43
CA THR A 148 28.42 -32.65 10.03
C THR A 148 29.89 -32.53 9.70
N ILE A 149 30.22 -32.45 8.41
CA ILE A 149 31.61 -32.17 7.97
C ILE A 149 32.16 -30.85 8.53
N PHE A 150 31.30 -29.89 8.88
CA PHE A 150 31.69 -28.60 9.43
C PHE A 150 31.92 -28.64 10.94
N GLY A 151 31.58 -29.75 11.61
CA GLY A 151 31.50 -29.88 13.06
C GLY A 151 30.06 -30.12 13.54
N TRP A 152 29.87 -30.15 14.86
CA TRP A 152 28.55 -30.35 15.46
C TRP A 152 27.68 -29.11 15.29
N VAL A 153 26.47 -29.28 14.77
CA VAL A 153 25.45 -28.22 14.65
C VAL A 153 24.36 -28.44 15.69
N VAL A 154 23.84 -27.34 16.24
CA VAL A 154 22.76 -27.36 17.24
C VAL A 154 21.44 -27.12 16.53
N MET A 155 20.48 -28.03 16.69
CA MET A 155 19.20 -28.00 15.97
C MET A 155 18.04 -28.46 16.86
N GLY A 156 16.90 -27.77 16.76
CA GLY A 156 15.67 -28.15 17.43
C GLY A 156 15.15 -27.06 18.37
N PRO A 157 13.96 -27.29 18.96
CA PRO A 157 13.32 -26.30 19.81
C PRO A 157 14.09 -26.13 21.11
N LEU A 158 14.13 -24.89 21.59
CA LEU A 158 14.53 -24.57 22.95
C LEU A 158 13.27 -24.12 23.70
N GLN A 159 12.81 -24.90 24.68
CA GLN A 159 11.71 -24.45 25.54
C GLN A 159 12.26 -23.46 26.56
N HIS A 160 12.36 -22.21 26.14
CA HIS A 160 12.57 -21.08 27.02
C HIS A 160 11.28 -20.24 27.02
N ASN A 161 10.93 -19.63 28.15
CA ASN A 161 9.75 -18.77 28.30
C ASN A 161 9.91 -17.50 27.44
N ILE A 162 9.84 -17.63 26.12
CA ILE A 162 9.83 -16.53 25.18
C ILE A 162 8.38 -16.36 24.78
N THR A 163 7.78 -15.24 25.21
CA THR A 163 6.41 -14.81 24.92
C THR A 163 6.24 -14.35 23.45
N SER A 164 7.00 -14.91 22.52
CA SER A 164 6.93 -14.55 21.09
C SER A 164 5.90 -15.41 20.39
N THR A 165 4.81 -14.80 19.92
CA THR A 165 3.66 -15.43 19.25
C THR A 165 3.89 -15.70 17.75
N SER A 166 5.13 -15.68 17.26
CA SER A 166 5.41 -15.61 15.82
C SER A 166 6.35 -16.72 15.36
N ILE A 167 5.86 -17.61 14.51
CA ILE A 167 6.63 -18.69 13.85
C ILE A 167 6.99 -18.22 12.44
N ALA A 168 8.27 -18.24 12.05
CA ALA A 168 8.70 -18.03 10.66
C ALA A 168 9.63 -19.14 10.20
N LEU A 169 9.66 -19.37 8.88
CA LEU A 169 10.42 -20.44 8.27
C LEU A 169 11.94 -20.33 8.51
N LEU A 170 12.53 -19.13 8.53
CA LEU A 170 13.97 -18.90 8.78
C LEU A 170 14.22 -17.52 9.43
N ALA A 171 13.69 -17.33 10.64
CA ALA A 171 13.71 -16.12 11.47
C ALA A 171 12.55 -15.12 11.21
N ASN A 172 11.88 -14.76 12.31
CA ASN A 172 10.72 -13.89 12.36
C ASN A 172 11.07 -12.66 13.20
N THR A 173 11.01 -11.48 12.60
CA THR A 173 10.41 -10.27 13.18
C THR A 173 10.31 -9.26 12.05
N LEU A 174 9.16 -9.21 11.36
CA LEU A 174 8.74 -7.93 10.80
C LEU A 174 8.21 -7.11 11.97
N SER A 175 8.84 -5.98 12.26
CA SER A 175 8.25 -5.00 13.15
C SER A 175 6.94 -4.49 12.48
N LYS A 176 5.94 -4.08 13.27
CA LYS A 176 4.73 -3.44 12.72
C LYS A 176 5.06 -2.18 11.90
N ASP A 177 6.23 -1.59 12.13
CA ASP A 177 6.69 -0.39 11.44
C ASP A 177 7.23 -0.69 10.04
N ASP A 178 7.80 -1.88 9.80
CA ASP A 178 8.27 -2.27 8.46
C ASP A 178 7.11 -2.58 7.50
N LEU A 179 6.00 -3.14 8.01
CA LEU A 179 4.78 -3.32 7.22
C LEU A 179 4.20 -1.96 6.81
N ARG A 180 4.19 -0.98 7.72
CA ARG A 180 3.78 0.39 7.42
C ARG A 180 4.70 1.05 6.39
N GLY A 181 6.01 0.86 6.51
CA GLY A 181 6.99 1.35 5.53
C GLY A 181 6.84 0.71 4.15
N ALA A 182 6.58 -0.60 4.09
CA ALA A 182 6.33 -1.33 2.86
C ALA A 182 5.00 -0.92 2.20
N LEU A 183 3.93 -0.74 2.98
CA LEU A 183 2.65 -0.19 2.52
C LEU A 183 2.80 1.25 2.01
N ALA A 184 3.52 2.09 2.75
CA ALA A 184 3.79 3.47 2.34
C ALA A 184 4.58 3.53 1.03
N LYS A 185 5.60 2.67 0.87
CA LYS A 185 6.35 2.56 -0.39
C LYS A 185 5.48 2.03 -1.53
N PHE A 186 4.66 1.01 -1.29
CA PHE A 186 3.72 0.48 -2.26
C PHE A 186 2.76 1.57 -2.76
N TRP A 187 2.17 2.35 -1.85
CA TRP A 187 1.30 3.49 -2.19
C TRP A 187 2.05 4.62 -2.89
N SER A 188 3.30 4.90 -2.52
CA SER A 188 4.11 5.92 -3.21
C SER A 188 4.48 5.56 -4.65
N VAL A 189 4.46 4.25 -4.99
CA VAL A 189 4.79 3.75 -6.34
C VAL A 189 3.54 3.59 -7.21
N GLU A 190 2.38 3.29 -6.62
CA GLU A 190 1.09 3.31 -7.35
C GLU A 190 0.54 4.73 -7.56
N GLU A 191 0.96 5.71 -6.76
CA GLU A 191 0.72 7.13 -7.07
C GLU A 191 1.51 7.54 -8.31
N VAL A 192 0.86 7.53 -9.47
CA VAL A 192 1.39 8.16 -10.68
C VAL A 192 1.63 9.63 -10.34
N THR A 193 2.90 10.05 -10.28
CA THR A 193 3.28 11.47 -10.20
C THR A 193 2.90 12.15 -11.50
N GLN A 194 1.61 12.42 -11.70
CA GLN A 194 1.17 13.24 -12.81
C GLN A 194 1.74 14.62 -12.58
N ARG A 195 2.59 15.08 -13.50
CA ARG A 195 2.97 16.49 -13.59
C ARG A 195 1.66 17.27 -13.61
N LYS A 196 1.36 17.96 -12.50
CA LYS A 196 0.18 18.83 -12.39
C LYS A 196 0.37 19.94 -13.41
N HIS A 197 -0.21 19.78 -14.59
CA HIS A 197 -0.49 20.92 -15.43
C HIS A 197 -1.65 21.65 -14.75
N VAL A 198 -1.30 22.53 -13.81
CA VAL A 198 -2.28 23.36 -13.12
C VAL A 198 -2.72 24.42 -14.12
N ASP A 199 -3.97 24.38 -14.55
CA ASP A 199 -4.54 25.45 -15.35
C ASP A 199 -4.57 26.73 -14.47
N PRO A 200 -4.09 27.89 -14.94
CA PRO A 200 -4.15 29.14 -14.18
C PRO A 200 -5.55 29.45 -13.60
N LEU A 201 -6.62 29.05 -14.29
CA LEU A 201 -8.00 29.22 -13.81
C LEU A 201 -8.33 28.33 -12.59
N GLU A 202 -7.59 27.25 -12.36
CA GLU A 202 -7.73 26.33 -11.22
C GLU A 202 -7.10 26.87 -9.94
N ILE A 203 -6.01 27.65 -10.05
CA ILE A 203 -5.37 28.31 -8.90
C ILE A 203 -6.32 29.36 -8.31
N ASP A 204 -7.03 30.08 -9.17
CA ASP A 204 -7.91 31.19 -8.78
C ASP A 204 -9.16 30.75 -8.00
N CYS A 205 -9.55 29.46 -8.00
CA CYS A 205 -10.71 28.98 -7.23
C CYS A 205 -10.36 28.59 -5.78
N LYS A 206 -9.09 28.23 -5.52
CA LYS A 206 -8.64 27.70 -4.23
C LYS A 206 -8.64 28.79 -3.14
N GLU A 207 -8.14 29.97 -3.48
CA GLU A 207 -8.03 31.09 -2.54
C GLU A 207 -9.42 31.65 -2.12
N PRO A 208 -10.38 31.90 -3.03
CA PRO A 208 -11.74 32.30 -2.67
C PRO A 208 -12.47 31.25 -1.83
N PHE A 209 -12.30 29.96 -2.13
CA PHE A 209 -12.90 28.89 -1.34
C PHE A 209 -12.37 28.89 0.09
N GLN A 210 -11.03 28.89 0.25
CA GLN A 210 -10.38 28.92 1.57
C GLN A 210 -10.76 30.13 2.40
N ARG A 211 -11.00 31.28 1.76
CA ARG A 211 -11.41 32.51 2.44
C ARG A 211 -12.88 32.53 2.87
N THR A 212 -13.75 31.81 2.18
CA THR A 212 -15.21 31.94 2.35
C THR A 212 -15.90 30.71 2.92
N TYR A 213 -15.20 29.58 3.05
CA TYR A 213 -15.76 28.42 3.71
C TYR A 213 -15.89 28.66 5.21
N THR A 214 -17.03 28.28 5.75
CA THR A 214 -17.38 28.33 7.18
C THR A 214 -18.18 27.08 7.51
N ARG A 215 -18.45 26.84 8.80
CA ARG A 215 -19.42 25.83 9.23
C ARG A 215 -20.58 26.51 9.92
N ASP A 216 -21.80 26.05 9.65
CA ASP A 216 -22.96 26.45 10.43
C ASP A 216 -22.99 25.75 11.80
N SER A 217 -23.99 26.11 12.63
CA SER A 217 -24.20 25.51 13.95
C SER A 217 -24.46 24.00 13.91
N ASP A 218 -24.90 23.48 12.76
CA ASP A 218 -25.19 22.06 12.54
C ASP A 218 -23.98 21.31 11.95
N GLY A 219 -22.83 21.99 11.79
CA GLY A 219 -21.58 21.43 11.28
C GLY A 219 -21.51 21.29 9.76
N ARG A 220 -22.47 21.84 9.00
CA ARG A 220 -22.47 21.82 7.53
C ARG A 220 -21.51 22.86 6.99
N TYR A 221 -20.76 22.49 5.96
CA TYR A 221 -19.90 23.43 5.27
C TYR A 221 -20.72 24.42 4.44
N MET A 222 -20.51 25.70 4.68
CA MET A 222 -21.05 26.80 3.90
C MET A 222 -19.91 27.48 3.17
N ALA A 223 -19.97 27.56 1.84
CA ALA A 223 -18.99 28.29 1.04
C ALA A 223 -19.70 29.25 0.10
N ARG A 224 -19.05 30.38 -0.22
CA ARG A 224 -19.56 31.31 -1.21
C ARG A 224 -19.26 30.78 -2.62
N LEU A 225 -20.20 30.97 -3.54
CA LEU A 225 -19.98 30.65 -4.95
C LEU A 225 -18.77 31.45 -5.51
N PRO A 226 -17.81 30.80 -6.19
CA PRO A 226 -16.57 31.45 -6.65
C PRO A 226 -16.78 32.13 -8.00
N PHE A 227 -17.29 33.37 -8.00
CA PHE A 227 -17.48 34.15 -9.23
C PHE A 227 -16.13 34.66 -9.81
N ILE A 228 -15.97 34.58 -11.14
CA ILE A 228 -14.72 34.93 -11.86
C ILE A 228 -14.40 36.44 -11.80
N LYS A 229 -15.42 37.29 -11.64
CA LYS A 229 -15.29 38.74 -11.59
C LYS A 229 -16.21 39.32 -10.52
N ASN A 230 -15.80 40.43 -9.90
CA ASN A 230 -16.61 41.21 -8.95
C ASN A 230 -17.67 42.09 -9.66
N HIS A 231 -18.34 41.57 -10.68
CA HIS A 231 -19.48 42.25 -11.33
C HIS A 231 -20.79 41.54 -10.96
N ASP A 232 -21.90 42.26 -11.04
CA ASP A 232 -23.23 41.67 -10.89
C ASP A 232 -23.46 40.68 -12.03
N PRO A 233 -23.49 39.35 -11.78
CA PRO A 233 -23.31 38.39 -12.86
C PRO A 233 -24.56 38.21 -13.75
N PHE A 234 -25.74 38.66 -13.31
CA PHE A 234 -27.02 38.33 -13.96
C PHE A 234 -27.96 39.53 -14.10
N VAL A 235 -27.76 40.35 -15.12
CA VAL A 235 -28.71 41.44 -15.38
C VAL A 235 -29.83 40.93 -16.31
N ASN A 236 -31.07 41.34 -16.05
CA ASN A 236 -32.23 41.19 -16.96
C ASN A 236 -32.78 39.76 -17.22
N THR A 237 -32.69 38.80 -16.29
CA THR A 237 -33.24 37.43 -16.52
C THR A 237 -34.76 37.29 -16.37
N LYS A 238 -35.46 38.35 -15.94
CA LYS A 238 -36.90 38.35 -15.65
C LYS A 238 -37.76 37.95 -16.86
N SER A 239 -37.53 38.57 -18.02
CA SER A 239 -38.34 38.31 -19.23
C SER A 239 -38.26 36.85 -19.68
N ILE A 240 -37.05 36.27 -19.66
CA ILE A 240 -36.79 34.87 -20.02
C ILE A 240 -37.41 33.93 -18.98
N GLY A 241 -37.22 34.21 -17.69
CA GLY A 241 -37.79 33.42 -16.60
C GLY A 241 -39.32 33.33 -16.69
N PHE A 242 -40.00 34.47 -16.87
CA PHE A 242 -41.46 34.52 -17.02
C PHE A 242 -41.95 33.82 -18.29
N LYS A 243 -41.26 33.99 -19.43
CA LYS A 243 -41.64 33.30 -20.68
C LYS A 243 -41.59 31.78 -20.52
N GLN A 244 -40.60 31.24 -19.82
CA GLN A 244 -40.50 29.81 -19.54
C GLN A 244 -41.51 29.35 -18.49
N PHE A 245 -41.77 30.18 -17.48
CA PHE A 245 -42.81 29.93 -16.48
C PHE A 245 -44.19 29.77 -17.12
N TYR A 246 -44.61 30.68 -18.00
CA TYR A 246 -45.92 30.58 -18.66
C TYR A 246 -46.03 29.34 -19.57
N ARG A 247 -44.93 28.92 -20.21
CA ARG A 247 -44.88 27.67 -20.98
C ARG A 247 -45.05 26.45 -20.08
N LEU A 248 -44.38 26.44 -18.92
CA LEU A 248 -44.52 25.39 -17.93
C LEU A 248 -45.97 25.35 -17.40
N GLU A 249 -46.54 26.50 -17.06
CA GLU A 249 -47.91 26.61 -16.56
C GLU A 249 -48.91 26.06 -17.57
N ALA A 250 -48.80 26.44 -18.85
CA ALA A 250 -49.64 25.90 -19.92
C ALA A 250 -49.54 24.37 -20.02
N LYS A 251 -48.34 23.81 -19.89
CA LYS A 251 -48.12 22.35 -19.87
C LYS A 251 -48.74 21.68 -18.65
N LEU A 252 -48.61 22.27 -17.46
CA LEU A 252 -49.18 21.74 -16.22
C LEU A 252 -50.72 21.79 -16.23
N ILE A 253 -51.32 22.82 -16.85
CA ILE A 253 -52.78 22.90 -17.02
C ILE A 253 -53.28 21.76 -17.90
N GLN A 254 -52.54 21.43 -18.97
CA GLN A 254 -52.91 20.33 -19.88
C GLN A 254 -52.67 18.94 -19.28
N GLN A 255 -51.79 18.80 -18.29
CA GLN A 255 -51.38 17.51 -17.72
C GLN A 255 -51.63 17.45 -16.21
N VAL A 256 -52.85 17.04 -15.82
CA VAL A 256 -53.32 17.02 -14.42
C VAL A 256 -52.38 16.22 -13.50
N THR A 257 -52.01 15.00 -13.88
CA THR A 257 -51.12 14.15 -13.07
C THR A 257 -49.73 14.76 -12.89
N LEU A 258 -49.21 15.45 -13.92
CA LEU A 258 -47.92 16.14 -13.81
C LEU A 258 -48.02 17.34 -12.86
N LYS A 259 -49.12 18.11 -12.93
CA LYS A 259 -49.38 19.25 -12.06
C LYS A 259 -49.47 18.86 -10.58
N GLU A 260 -50.14 17.76 -10.27
CA GLU A 260 -50.27 17.24 -8.90
C GLU A 260 -48.89 16.91 -8.32
N LYS A 261 -48.10 16.11 -9.03
CA LYS A 261 -46.73 15.75 -8.62
C LYS A 261 -45.83 16.98 -8.48
N TYR A 262 -45.89 17.89 -9.45
CA TYR A 262 -45.09 19.13 -9.43
C TYR A 262 -45.42 19.98 -8.20
N SER A 263 -46.71 20.16 -7.91
CA SER A 263 -47.18 20.94 -6.77
C SER A 263 -46.80 20.32 -5.43
N GLN A 264 -46.80 18.98 -5.35
CA GLN A 264 -46.38 18.26 -4.17
C GLN A 264 -44.88 18.51 -3.86
N ILE A 265 -44.01 18.44 -4.87
CA ILE A 265 -42.56 18.69 -4.70
C ILE A 265 -42.30 20.13 -4.24
N VAL A 266 -42.99 21.12 -4.83
CA VAL A 266 -42.82 22.53 -4.40
C VAL A 266 -43.26 22.72 -2.93
N LYS A 267 -44.34 22.07 -2.50
CA LYS A 267 -44.78 22.10 -1.09
C LYS A 267 -43.76 21.43 -0.18
N GLU A 268 -43.20 20.30 -0.59
CA GLU A 268 -42.16 19.60 0.16
C GLU A 268 -40.90 20.46 0.32
N TYR A 269 -40.43 21.10 -0.77
CA TYR A 269 -39.27 22.02 -0.69
C TYR A 269 -39.53 23.20 0.25
N LEU A 270 -40.77 23.72 0.30
CA LEU A 270 -41.16 24.76 1.26
C LEU A 270 -41.15 24.23 2.71
N GLN A 271 -41.66 23.02 2.95
CA GLN A 271 -41.70 22.40 4.28
C GLN A 271 -40.31 22.06 4.81
N LEU A 272 -39.42 21.57 3.94
CA LEU A 272 -38.02 21.25 4.27
C LEU A 272 -37.12 22.49 4.38
N GLY A 273 -37.64 23.67 4.02
CA GLY A 273 -36.88 24.93 4.05
C GLY A 273 -35.85 25.07 2.93
N TYR A 274 -35.91 24.24 1.88
CA TYR A 274 -35.03 24.36 0.71
C TYR A 274 -35.37 25.57 -0.15
N ILE A 275 -36.64 26.01 -0.14
CA ILE A 275 -37.09 27.25 -0.78
C ILE A 275 -37.96 28.04 0.21
N SER A 276 -38.03 29.36 0.01
CA SER A 276 -38.84 30.26 0.82
C SER A 276 -39.54 31.30 -0.04
N ARG A 277 -40.62 31.89 0.48
CA ARG A 277 -41.27 33.04 -0.17
C ARG A 277 -40.46 34.28 0.09
N ILE A 278 -40.14 35.03 -0.96
CA ILE A 278 -39.45 36.32 -0.86
C ILE A 278 -40.48 37.46 -0.78
N PRO A 279 -40.24 38.49 0.06
CA PRO A 279 -41.18 39.60 0.24
C PRO A 279 -41.14 40.61 -0.92
N GLU A 280 -39.97 40.74 -1.55
CA GLU A 280 -39.71 41.64 -2.68
C GLU A 280 -39.35 40.82 -3.92
N PRO A 281 -39.64 41.33 -5.14
CA PRO A 281 -39.22 40.68 -6.37
C PRO A 281 -37.72 40.39 -6.38
N GLY A 282 -37.37 39.14 -6.63
CA GLY A 282 -35.97 38.72 -6.69
C GLY A 282 -35.21 39.46 -7.79
N ARG A 283 -33.91 39.71 -7.55
CA ARG A 283 -33.00 40.30 -8.55
C ARG A 283 -32.83 39.38 -9.77
N TYR A 284 -32.97 38.07 -9.56
CA TYR A 284 -32.77 37.05 -10.59
C TYR A 284 -33.91 36.04 -10.62
N TYR A 285 -34.23 35.57 -11.82
CA TYR A 285 -35.27 34.58 -12.08
C TYR A 285 -34.63 33.36 -12.76
N PHE A 286 -34.73 32.20 -12.12
CA PHE A 286 -34.29 30.93 -12.70
C PHE A 286 -35.48 30.21 -13.36
N PRO A 287 -35.36 29.82 -14.63
CA PRO A 287 -36.30 28.86 -15.21
C PRO A 287 -36.17 27.53 -14.47
N HIS A 288 -37.28 26.81 -14.38
CA HIS A 288 -37.33 25.50 -13.76
C HIS A 288 -38.23 24.58 -14.57
N HIS A 289 -37.91 23.29 -14.59
CA HIS A 289 -38.68 22.30 -15.34
C HIS A 289 -38.64 20.94 -14.64
N GLY A 290 -39.63 20.11 -14.95
CA GLY A 290 -39.71 18.75 -14.41
C GLY A 290 -38.87 17.78 -15.24
N VAL A 291 -37.98 17.05 -14.58
CA VAL A 291 -37.19 15.96 -15.17
C VAL A 291 -37.70 14.63 -14.61
N LEU A 292 -38.03 13.69 -15.49
CA LEU A 292 -38.41 12.34 -15.11
C LEU A 292 -37.17 11.45 -15.08
N ASN A 293 -37.04 10.65 -14.03
CA ASN A 293 -35.98 9.64 -13.99
C ASN A 293 -36.26 8.54 -15.02
N VAL A 294 -35.24 8.14 -15.78
CA VAL A 294 -35.36 7.14 -16.86
C VAL A 294 -35.42 5.72 -16.29
N ILE A 295 -34.90 5.52 -15.07
CA ILE A 295 -34.85 4.21 -14.38
C ILE A 295 -36.13 3.99 -13.56
N SER A 296 -36.69 5.05 -12.98
CA SER A 296 -38.00 5.08 -12.34
C SER A 296 -38.86 6.15 -13.03
N THR A 297 -39.64 5.76 -14.04
CA THR A 297 -40.52 6.68 -14.79
C THR A 297 -41.57 7.39 -13.90
N THR A 298 -41.67 7.00 -12.64
CA THR A 298 -42.56 7.54 -11.60
C THR A 298 -41.99 8.71 -10.81
N GLU A 299 -40.66 8.87 -10.74
CA GLU A 299 -39.99 9.85 -9.87
C GLU A 299 -39.68 11.15 -10.65
N LEU A 300 -40.45 12.19 -10.35
CA LEU A 300 -40.28 13.54 -10.91
C LEU A 300 -39.37 14.34 -9.99
N ARG A 301 -38.39 15.05 -10.56
CA ARG A 301 -37.61 16.08 -9.86
C ARG A 301 -37.75 17.43 -10.56
N ILE A 302 -37.66 18.52 -9.79
CA ILE A 302 -37.63 19.89 -10.34
C ILE A 302 -36.17 20.30 -10.48
N ASP A 303 -35.77 20.60 -11.71
CA ASP A 303 -34.44 21.12 -12.02
C ASP A 303 -34.51 22.64 -12.26
N PHE A 304 -33.56 23.37 -11.69
CA PHE A 304 -33.45 24.83 -11.83
C PHE A 304 -32.30 25.13 -12.78
N ASP A 305 -32.67 25.55 -13.99
CA ASP A 305 -31.70 25.75 -15.05
C ASP A 305 -30.93 27.06 -14.85
N ALA A 306 -29.72 26.89 -14.34
CA ALA A 306 -28.74 27.96 -14.15
C ALA A 306 -27.77 28.13 -15.33
N SER A 307 -27.95 27.36 -16.40
CA SER A 307 -27.20 27.48 -17.64
C SER A 307 -27.88 28.39 -18.67
N ALA A 308 -29.13 28.78 -18.43
CA ALA A 308 -29.86 29.72 -19.27
C ALA A 308 -29.12 31.08 -19.35
N PRO A 309 -28.79 31.59 -20.55
CA PRO A 309 -28.09 32.85 -20.73
C PRO A 309 -28.99 34.06 -20.45
N GLY A 310 -28.41 35.12 -19.90
CA GLY A 310 -29.06 36.42 -19.74
C GLY A 310 -29.29 37.12 -21.09
N SER A 311 -30.24 38.06 -21.14
CA SER A 311 -30.69 38.69 -22.39
C SER A 311 -29.72 39.72 -22.98
N GLN A 312 -28.73 40.17 -22.22
CA GLN A 312 -27.87 41.30 -22.61
C GLN A 312 -26.46 40.88 -23.02
N ASP A 313 -25.82 39.99 -22.26
CA ASP A 313 -24.42 39.59 -22.50
C ASP A 313 -24.26 38.12 -22.93
N GLY A 314 -25.35 37.35 -23.02
CA GLY A 314 -25.31 35.93 -23.40
C GLY A 314 -24.62 35.00 -22.39
N LEU A 315 -24.21 35.51 -21.23
CA LEU A 315 -23.56 34.76 -20.16
C LEU A 315 -24.59 34.07 -19.25
N SER A 316 -24.25 32.88 -18.75
CA SER A 316 -25.04 32.10 -17.79
C SER A 316 -24.35 32.03 -16.42
N ARG A 317 -25.04 31.51 -15.39
CA ARG A 317 -24.43 31.42 -14.06
C ARG A 317 -23.25 30.49 -14.04
N ASN A 318 -23.39 29.35 -14.68
CA ASN A 318 -22.32 28.38 -14.73
C ASN A 318 -21.11 28.89 -15.51
N SER A 319 -21.27 29.76 -16.52
CA SER A 319 -20.15 30.33 -17.29
C SER A 319 -19.38 31.43 -16.55
N GLN A 320 -19.85 31.88 -15.40
CA GLN A 320 -19.26 32.98 -14.61
C GLN A 320 -18.68 32.51 -13.27
N LEU A 321 -18.71 31.20 -13.01
CA LEU A 321 -18.10 30.57 -11.85
C LEU A 321 -16.74 29.98 -12.24
N HIS A 322 -15.75 30.10 -11.35
CA HIS A 322 -14.52 29.33 -11.49
C HIS A 322 -14.86 27.84 -11.50
N VAL A 323 -14.23 27.12 -12.43
CA VAL A 323 -14.34 25.67 -12.48
C VAL A 323 -13.39 25.09 -11.44
N GLY A 324 -13.93 24.41 -10.44
CA GLY A 324 -13.13 23.72 -9.44
C GLY A 324 -12.45 22.47 -10.01
N PHE A 325 -11.39 22.01 -9.35
CA PHE A 325 -10.69 20.78 -9.72
C PHE A 325 -11.66 19.59 -9.77
N LYS A 326 -11.61 18.81 -10.87
CA LYS A 326 -12.36 17.55 -10.95
C LYS A 326 -11.74 16.54 -9.98
N LEU A 327 -12.38 16.34 -8.83
CA LEU A 327 -11.98 15.32 -7.85
C LEU A 327 -12.07 13.89 -8.40
N GLN A 328 -12.83 13.67 -9.48
CA GLN A 328 -12.91 12.40 -10.19
C GLN A 328 -12.24 12.51 -11.55
N GLN A 329 -10.94 12.19 -11.60
CA GLN A 329 -10.28 11.84 -12.84
C GLN A 329 -10.33 10.32 -12.99
N THR A 330 -11.12 9.86 -13.96
CA THR A 330 -11.34 8.45 -14.35
C THR A 330 -12.03 7.53 -13.33
N SER A 331 -13.21 7.04 -13.73
CA SER A 331 -14.07 6.08 -13.03
C SER A 331 -13.53 4.65 -13.01
N LYS A 332 -12.32 4.46 -12.48
CA LYS A 332 -11.81 3.15 -12.05
C LYS A 332 -11.02 3.36 -10.76
N ILE A 333 -11.54 2.79 -9.68
CA ILE A 333 -11.05 2.73 -8.28
C ILE A 333 -12.09 3.38 -7.36
N PHE A 334 -13.19 2.63 -7.16
CA PHE A 334 -14.03 2.75 -5.97
C PHE A 334 -13.47 1.75 -4.96
N TYR A 335 -12.68 2.20 -3.98
CA TYR A 335 -12.69 1.63 -2.62
C TYR A 335 -12.11 2.66 -1.64
N SER A 336 -13.02 3.19 -0.81
CA SER A 336 -12.81 3.72 0.55
C SER A 336 -11.60 4.63 0.82
N HIS A 337 -11.83 5.95 0.78
CA HIS A 337 -11.15 6.92 1.65
C HIS A 337 -12.22 7.73 2.38
N PHE A 338 -12.58 7.27 3.59
CA PHE A 338 -13.14 8.13 4.61
C PHE A 338 -12.09 8.25 5.71
N GLU A 339 -11.26 9.29 5.63
CA GLU A 339 -10.48 9.73 6.78
C GLU A 339 -11.40 10.48 7.74
N TYR A 340 -11.81 9.82 8.81
CA TYR A 340 -12.19 10.54 10.03
C TYR A 340 -10.91 11.07 10.66
N THR A 341 -10.56 12.31 10.35
CA THR A 341 -9.65 13.07 11.21
C THR A 341 -10.45 13.60 12.38
N ASN A 342 -10.53 12.78 13.44
CA ASN A 342 -10.80 13.31 14.77
C ASN A 342 -9.57 14.13 15.19
N SER A 343 -9.79 15.39 15.52
CA SER A 343 -8.84 16.19 16.29
C SER A 343 -9.66 17.17 17.14
N PRO A 344 -9.12 17.50 18.33
CA PRO A 344 -9.83 17.48 19.62
C PRO A 344 -10.92 18.54 19.82
#